data_AF-A0A5P0ZTA5-F1
#
_entry.id   AF-A0A5P0ZTA5-F1
#
_cell.length_a   1.000
_cell.length_b   1.000
_cell.length_c   1.000
_cell.angle_alpha   90.00
_cell.angle_beta   90.00
_cell.angle_gamma   90.00
#
_symmetry.space_group_name_H-M   'P 1'
#
loop_
_entity.id
_entity.type
_entity.pdbx_description
1 polymer ?
#
loop_
_entity_poly.entity_id
_entity_poly.type
_entity_poly.pdbx_seq_one_letter_code
_entity_poly.pdbx_strand_id
1 'polypeptide(L)'
;KFSDFVLSHELHHIELELSDEPSIDCAVTTGQEDLDGRILAIANSVFETLEHVTVLKKQKEDGTYTDQIKAEYLKGVEAALHPKVELDLANMRFYRTLIMFDGIIFGEHSKDADWQNEFPKSYKYANKLVEVAEKNDLSVPFQFRRALVNSLDAYNEIIISNGYQGLHFHTLLNITPVVSKRQLRLSLNQAYQIKHSEYKNRATGKDGFALIAINDGQSVATLNLDPSKVTPEFYKAFYQYKVQEVFDEQGIKYLIR
;
A
#
# COMPACT_ATOMS: atom_id res chain seq x y z
N LYS A 1 -15.06 -16.69 -22.06
CA LYS A 1 -16.02 -15.58 -22.27
C LYS A 1 -15.44 -14.24 -21.85
N PHE A 2 -14.72 -14.15 -20.72
CA PHE A 2 -14.16 -12.88 -20.22
C PHE A 2 -12.64 -12.77 -20.42
N SER A 3 -12.07 -13.49 -21.39
CA SER A 3 -10.62 -13.51 -21.64
C SER A 3 -10.07 -12.14 -22.00
N ASP A 4 -10.82 -11.37 -22.79
CA ASP A 4 -10.36 -10.07 -23.30
C ASP A 4 -10.33 -9.04 -22.17
N PHE A 5 -11.32 -9.07 -21.28
CA PHE A 5 -11.34 -8.30 -20.04
C PHE A 5 -10.14 -8.64 -19.16
N VAL A 6 -9.92 -9.92 -18.87
CA VAL A 6 -8.80 -10.36 -18.02
C VAL A 6 -7.45 -9.97 -18.64
N LEU A 7 -7.26 -10.21 -19.94
CA LEU A 7 -6.03 -9.83 -20.62
C LEU A 7 -5.80 -8.33 -20.58
N SER A 8 -6.83 -7.52 -20.87
CA SER A 8 -6.73 -6.06 -20.79
C SER A 8 -6.43 -5.60 -19.36
N HIS A 9 -7.07 -6.22 -18.36
CA HIS A 9 -6.85 -5.94 -16.93
C HIS A 9 -5.38 -6.07 -16.55
N GLU A 10 -4.78 -7.23 -16.83
CA GLU A 10 -3.37 -7.48 -16.53
C GLU A 10 -2.41 -6.61 -17.36
N LEU A 11 -2.76 -6.31 -18.62
CA LEU A 11 -1.93 -5.42 -19.45
C LEU A 11 -1.91 -3.98 -18.91
N HIS A 12 -3.04 -3.49 -18.40
CA HIS A 12 -3.10 -2.16 -17.77
C HIS A 12 -2.31 -2.11 -16.47
N HIS A 13 -2.33 -3.18 -15.67
CA HIS A 13 -1.46 -3.32 -14.49
C HIS A 13 0.03 -3.32 -14.87
N ILE A 14 0.43 -4.09 -15.89
CA ILE A 14 1.81 -4.07 -16.40
C ILE A 14 2.20 -2.66 -16.89
N GLU A 15 1.28 -1.94 -17.54
CA GLU A 15 1.53 -0.56 -17.97
C GLU A 15 1.80 0.36 -16.76
N LEU A 16 1.05 0.19 -15.66
CA LEU A 16 1.25 0.94 -14.43
C LEU A 16 2.60 0.59 -13.77
N GLU A 17 2.95 -0.70 -13.67
CA GLU A 17 4.24 -1.16 -13.12
C GLU A 17 5.44 -0.61 -13.90
N LEU A 18 5.32 -0.52 -15.24
CA LEU A 18 6.34 0.04 -16.12
C LEU A 18 6.38 1.58 -16.09
N SER A 19 5.40 2.22 -15.46
CA SER A 19 5.30 3.67 -15.35
C SER A 19 6.00 4.22 -14.09
N ASP A 20 5.86 5.53 -13.86
CA ASP A 20 6.33 6.21 -12.65
C ASP A 20 5.35 6.01 -11.47
N GLU A 21 4.82 4.80 -11.29
CA GLU A 21 3.96 4.49 -10.15
C GLU A 21 4.77 4.16 -8.89
N PRO A 22 4.37 4.66 -7.71
CA PRO A 22 5.00 4.26 -6.45
C PRO A 22 4.75 2.78 -6.18
N SER A 23 5.78 2.01 -5.81
CA SER A 23 5.62 0.60 -5.41
C SER A 23 5.82 0.36 -3.90
N ILE A 24 5.38 -0.81 -3.43
CA ILE A 24 5.67 -1.38 -2.12
C ILE A 24 6.86 -2.35 -2.23
N ASP A 25 7.80 -2.27 -1.29
CA ASP A 25 8.86 -3.26 -1.06
C ASP A 25 8.92 -3.63 0.44
N CYS A 26 9.52 -4.79 0.75
CA CYS A 26 9.68 -5.27 2.12
C CYS A 26 11.06 -5.92 2.33
N ALA A 27 12.05 -5.07 2.61
CA ALA A 27 13.43 -5.50 2.88
C ALA A 27 13.68 -5.96 4.34
N VAL A 28 12.67 -5.92 5.20
CA VAL A 28 12.76 -6.37 6.61
C VAL A 28 11.76 -7.48 6.94
N THR A 29 12.02 -8.25 7.99
CA THR A 29 11.22 -9.39 8.42
C THR A 29 10.98 -9.41 9.93
N THR A 30 9.78 -9.85 10.33
CA THR A 30 9.45 -10.15 11.73
C THR A 30 10.12 -11.43 12.23
N GLY A 31 10.71 -12.24 11.34
CA GLY A 31 11.18 -13.59 11.61
C GLY A 31 10.06 -14.64 11.62
N GLN A 32 8.81 -14.23 11.36
CA GLN A 32 7.66 -15.12 11.22
C GLN A 32 7.11 -15.00 9.80
N GLU A 33 7.43 -15.97 8.94
CA GLU A 33 7.09 -15.93 7.51
C GLU A 33 5.58 -15.79 7.27
N ASP A 34 4.75 -16.48 8.05
CA ASP A 34 3.29 -16.38 7.96
C ASP A 34 2.76 -14.97 8.30
N LEU A 35 3.37 -14.30 9.27
CA LEU A 35 2.98 -12.95 9.67
C LEU A 35 3.39 -11.95 8.60
N ASP A 36 4.63 -12.05 8.12
CA ASP A 36 5.15 -11.23 7.02
C ASP A 36 4.27 -11.35 5.77
N GLY A 37 3.96 -12.59 5.37
CA GLY A 37 3.13 -12.88 4.22
C GLY A 37 1.72 -12.31 4.34
N ARG A 38 1.11 -12.37 5.53
CA ARG A 38 -0.21 -11.76 5.78
C ARG A 38 -0.18 -10.24 5.70
N ILE A 39 0.82 -9.60 6.28
CA ILE A 39 0.95 -8.13 6.25
C ILE A 39 1.13 -7.67 4.79
N LEU A 40 1.98 -8.37 4.03
CA LEU A 40 2.20 -8.05 2.61
C LEU A 40 0.96 -8.30 1.76
N ALA A 41 0.25 -9.41 1.96
CA ALA A 41 -0.98 -9.70 1.22
C ALA A 41 -2.06 -8.63 1.45
N ILE A 42 -2.19 -8.15 2.70
CA ILE A 42 -3.11 -7.05 3.03
C ILE A 42 -2.66 -5.75 2.35
N ALA A 43 -1.38 -5.42 2.44
CA ALA A 43 -0.85 -4.19 1.86
C ALA A 43 -1.02 -4.17 0.33
N ASN A 44 -0.71 -5.29 -0.33
CA ASN A 44 -0.90 -5.44 -1.78
C ASN A 44 -2.38 -5.43 -2.15
N SER A 45 -3.28 -6.01 -1.35
CA SER A 45 -4.72 -5.90 -1.60
C SER A 45 -5.20 -4.44 -1.59
N VAL A 46 -4.69 -3.61 -0.67
CA VAL A 46 -4.98 -2.17 -0.63
C VAL A 46 -4.37 -1.45 -1.84
N PHE A 47 -3.13 -1.79 -2.20
CA PHE A 47 -2.40 -1.23 -3.33
C PHE A 47 -3.13 -1.48 -4.66
N GLU A 48 -3.42 -2.75 -4.96
CA GLU A 48 -4.10 -3.18 -6.19
C GLU A 48 -5.47 -2.56 -6.35
N THR A 49 -6.20 -2.39 -5.23
CA THR A 49 -7.51 -1.70 -5.28
C THR A 49 -7.36 -0.24 -5.70
N LEU A 50 -6.27 0.43 -5.31
CA LEU A 50 -6.01 1.80 -5.77
C LEU A 50 -5.62 1.84 -7.25
N GLU A 51 -4.82 0.87 -7.72
CA GLU A 51 -4.52 0.70 -9.16
C GLU A 51 -5.80 0.48 -9.97
N HIS A 52 -6.74 -0.33 -9.45
CA HIS A 52 -8.01 -0.64 -10.10
C HIS A 52 -8.84 0.61 -10.44
N VAL A 53 -8.70 1.71 -9.69
CA VAL A 53 -9.35 2.98 -10.06
C VAL A 53 -8.90 3.45 -11.44
N THR A 54 -7.60 3.37 -11.73
CA THR A 54 -7.02 3.75 -13.02
C THR A 54 -7.25 2.67 -14.07
N VAL A 55 -7.06 1.39 -13.73
CA VAL A 55 -7.29 0.27 -14.65
C VAL A 55 -8.73 0.28 -15.17
N LEU A 56 -9.73 0.39 -14.28
CA LEU A 56 -11.13 0.40 -14.68
C LEU A 56 -11.50 1.60 -15.54
N LYS A 57 -10.88 2.76 -15.29
CA LYS A 57 -11.05 3.92 -16.16
C LYS A 57 -10.55 3.61 -17.58
N LYS A 58 -9.35 3.03 -17.72
CA LYS A 58 -8.81 2.64 -19.04
C LYS A 58 -9.63 1.55 -19.72
N GLN A 59 -10.10 0.55 -18.97
CA GLN A 59 -10.94 -0.52 -19.51
C GLN A 59 -12.34 -0.03 -19.94
N LYS A 60 -12.86 1.04 -19.33
CA LYS A 60 -14.06 1.71 -19.84
C LYS A 60 -13.80 2.45 -21.14
N GLU A 61 -12.65 3.12 -21.24
CA GLU A 61 -12.24 3.86 -22.43
C GLU A 61 -12.00 2.93 -23.65
N ASP A 62 -11.40 1.76 -23.43
CA ASP A 62 -11.16 0.77 -24.49
C ASP A 62 -12.34 -0.21 -24.73
N GLY A 63 -13.38 -0.14 -23.89
CA GLY A 63 -14.60 -0.95 -24.01
C GLY A 63 -14.48 -2.39 -23.48
N THR A 64 -13.37 -2.75 -22.84
CA THR A 64 -13.17 -4.07 -22.23
C THR A 64 -13.86 -4.23 -20.89
N TYR A 65 -14.30 -3.15 -20.24
CA TYR A 65 -15.18 -3.17 -19.08
C TYR A 65 -16.62 -2.84 -19.49
N THR A 66 -17.55 -3.76 -19.25
CA THR A 66 -18.97 -3.65 -19.64
C THR A 66 -19.90 -3.96 -18.47
N ASP A 67 -21.18 -3.58 -18.56
CA ASP A 67 -22.20 -3.92 -17.55
C ASP A 67 -22.29 -5.43 -17.26
N GLN A 68 -22.08 -6.27 -18.28
CA GLN A 68 -22.06 -7.72 -18.09
C GLN A 68 -20.86 -8.16 -17.25
N ILE A 69 -19.67 -7.59 -17.49
CA ILE A 69 -18.46 -7.90 -16.72
C ILE A 69 -18.62 -7.42 -15.29
N LYS A 70 -19.10 -6.18 -15.10
CA LYS A 70 -19.45 -5.62 -13.79
C LYS A 70 -20.37 -6.56 -13.01
N ALA A 71 -21.45 -7.03 -13.64
CA ALA A 71 -22.39 -7.94 -13.02
C ALA A 71 -21.77 -9.29 -12.62
N GLU A 72 -20.93 -9.88 -13.47
CA GLU A 72 -20.25 -11.15 -13.15
C GLU A 72 -19.17 -10.99 -12.07
N TYR A 73 -18.43 -9.89 -12.10
CA TYR A 73 -17.46 -9.56 -11.04
C TYR A 73 -18.14 -9.43 -9.68
N LEU A 74 -19.24 -8.66 -9.63
CA LEU A 74 -20.00 -8.45 -8.39
C LEU A 74 -20.62 -9.75 -7.86
N LYS A 75 -20.93 -10.74 -8.72
CA LYS A 75 -21.31 -12.09 -8.23
C LYS A 75 -20.14 -12.78 -7.52
N GLY A 76 -18.92 -12.62 -8.02
CA GLY A 76 -17.70 -13.10 -7.38
C GLY A 76 -17.47 -12.44 -6.02
N VAL A 77 -17.61 -11.11 -5.97
CA VAL A 77 -17.55 -10.34 -4.71
C VAL A 77 -18.60 -10.84 -3.72
N GLU A 78 -19.85 -10.99 -4.17
CA GLU A 78 -20.95 -11.46 -3.32
C GLU A 78 -20.69 -12.85 -2.74
N ALA A 79 -20.15 -13.77 -3.56
CA ALA A 79 -19.73 -15.09 -3.10
C ALA A 79 -18.57 -15.02 -2.09
N ALA A 80 -17.63 -14.10 -2.29
CA ALA A 80 -16.50 -13.89 -1.40
C ALA A 80 -16.93 -13.30 -0.04
N LEU A 81 -17.95 -12.43 -0.01
CA LEU A 81 -18.53 -11.90 1.23
C LEU A 81 -19.27 -12.98 2.06
N HIS A 82 -19.66 -14.07 1.41
CA HIS A 82 -20.37 -15.22 1.95
C HIS A 82 -19.55 -16.52 1.88
N PRO A 83 -18.37 -16.58 2.52
CA PRO A 83 -17.53 -17.76 2.41
C PRO A 83 -18.20 -18.97 3.06
N LYS A 84 -18.12 -20.13 2.40
CA LYS A 84 -18.71 -21.40 2.86
C LYS A 84 -17.80 -22.13 3.86
N VAL A 85 -17.25 -21.40 4.82
CA VAL A 85 -16.38 -21.93 5.86
C VAL A 85 -16.79 -21.33 7.21
N GLU A 86 -16.55 -22.08 8.29
CA GLU A 86 -16.71 -21.52 9.63
C GLU A 86 -15.55 -20.57 9.92
N LEU A 87 -15.86 -19.28 9.95
CA LEU A 87 -14.94 -18.23 10.35
C LEU A 87 -15.58 -17.41 11.45
N ASP A 88 -14.76 -16.95 12.39
CA ASP A 88 -15.20 -16.01 13.40
C ASP A 88 -15.73 -14.73 12.72
N LEU A 89 -17.02 -14.46 12.92
CA LEU A 89 -17.71 -13.29 12.38
C LEU A 89 -17.02 -11.98 12.79
N ALA A 90 -16.38 -11.95 13.96
CA ALA A 90 -15.61 -10.80 14.40
C ALA A 90 -14.41 -10.59 13.47
N ASN A 91 -13.61 -11.61 13.20
CA ASN A 91 -12.46 -11.51 12.30
C ASN A 91 -12.85 -11.32 10.82
N MET A 92 -14.01 -11.85 10.41
CA MET A 92 -14.53 -11.71 9.05
C MET A 92 -14.72 -10.27 8.59
N ARG A 93 -14.90 -9.32 9.51
CA ARG A 93 -15.04 -7.90 9.16
C ARG A 93 -13.82 -7.34 8.44
N PHE A 94 -12.61 -7.78 8.80
CA PHE A 94 -11.36 -7.29 8.21
C PHE A 94 -11.22 -7.77 6.77
N TYR A 95 -11.44 -9.06 6.55
CA TYR A 95 -11.47 -9.65 5.22
C TYR A 95 -12.56 -9.01 4.34
N ARG A 96 -13.80 -8.91 4.84
CA ARG A 96 -14.91 -8.27 4.11
C ARG A 96 -14.63 -6.80 3.79
N THR A 97 -13.89 -6.09 4.65
CA THR A 97 -13.50 -4.69 4.38
C THR A 97 -12.66 -4.59 3.11
N LEU A 98 -11.66 -5.46 2.92
CA LEU A 98 -10.82 -5.46 1.72
C LEU A 98 -11.61 -5.85 0.46
N ILE A 99 -12.43 -6.91 0.57
CA ILE A 99 -13.28 -7.36 -0.55
C ILE A 99 -14.30 -6.29 -0.94
N MET A 100 -14.91 -5.61 0.03
CA MET A 100 -15.84 -4.52 -0.25
C MET A 100 -15.14 -3.28 -0.78
N PHE A 101 -13.94 -2.95 -0.31
CA PHE A 101 -13.21 -1.79 -0.82
C PHE A 101 -13.03 -1.93 -2.34
N ASP A 102 -12.52 -3.06 -2.78
CA ASP A 102 -12.37 -3.35 -4.20
C ASP A 102 -13.70 -3.51 -4.93
N GLY A 103 -14.66 -4.21 -4.30
CA GLY A 103 -16.00 -4.37 -4.84
C GLY A 103 -16.77 -3.07 -5.04
N ILE A 104 -16.56 -2.04 -4.22
CA ILE A 104 -17.17 -0.71 -4.37
C ILE A 104 -16.54 0.03 -5.55
N ILE A 105 -15.21 0.01 -5.66
CA ILE A 105 -14.47 0.61 -6.79
C ILE A 105 -14.89 -0.04 -8.12
N PHE A 106 -14.87 -1.37 -8.18
CA PHE A 106 -15.29 -2.14 -9.36
C PHE A 106 -16.78 -2.01 -9.64
N GLY A 107 -17.60 -1.94 -8.60
CA GLY A 107 -19.05 -1.84 -8.66
C GLY A 107 -19.58 -0.43 -8.88
N GLU A 108 -18.72 0.59 -8.83
CA GLU A 108 -19.09 2.01 -8.84
C GLU A 108 -20.30 2.28 -7.92
N HIS A 109 -20.20 1.86 -6.66
CA HIS A 109 -21.23 2.04 -5.63
C HIS A 109 -22.59 1.34 -5.89
N SER A 110 -22.71 0.48 -6.90
CA SER A 110 -24.00 -0.14 -7.26
C SER A 110 -24.58 -1.12 -6.22
N LYS A 111 -23.79 -1.52 -5.21
CA LYS A 111 -24.16 -2.46 -4.14
C LYS A 111 -24.12 -1.87 -2.74
N ASP A 112 -23.88 -0.57 -2.62
CA ASP A 112 -23.67 0.09 -1.34
C ASP A 112 -24.82 -0.10 -0.35
N ALA A 113 -26.06 0.11 -0.80
CA ALA A 113 -27.23 -0.04 0.06
C ALA A 113 -27.39 -1.48 0.58
N ASP A 114 -27.15 -2.48 -0.28
CA ASP A 114 -27.21 -3.89 0.08
C ASP A 114 -26.14 -4.21 1.15
N TRP A 115 -24.89 -3.85 0.87
CA TRP A 115 -23.76 -4.12 1.75
C TRP A 115 -23.76 -3.32 3.05
N GLN A 116 -24.29 -2.09 3.04
CA GLN A 116 -24.49 -1.29 4.24
C GLN A 116 -25.51 -1.94 5.18
N ASN A 117 -26.59 -2.51 4.63
CA ASN A 117 -27.62 -3.18 5.42
C ASN A 117 -27.12 -4.52 5.98
N GLU A 118 -26.44 -5.32 5.16
CA GLU A 118 -26.04 -6.66 5.53
C GLU A 118 -24.74 -6.69 6.36
N PHE A 119 -23.77 -5.84 6.03
CA PHE A 119 -22.45 -5.82 6.64
C PHE A 119 -22.05 -4.42 7.15
N PRO A 120 -22.86 -3.77 8.01
CA PRO A 120 -22.74 -2.34 8.33
C PRO A 120 -21.36 -1.94 8.86
N LYS A 121 -20.69 -2.82 9.63
CA LYS A 121 -19.35 -2.56 10.14
C LYS A 121 -18.29 -2.63 9.04
N SER A 122 -18.27 -3.69 8.25
CA SER A 122 -17.31 -3.87 7.14
C SER A 122 -17.51 -2.81 6.07
N TYR A 123 -18.76 -2.50 5.73
CA TYR A 123 -19.10 -1.46 4.78
C TYR A 123 -18.60 -0.09 5.25
N LYS A 124 -18.84 0.28 6.51
CA LYS A 124 -18.32 1.54 7.08
C LYS A 124 -16.79 1.65 6.94
N TYR A 125 -16.09 0.54 7.17
CA TYR A 125 -14.63 0.49 7.05
C TYR A 125 -14.16 0.58 5.60
N ALA A 126 -14.81 -0.17 4.70
CA ALA A 126 -14.52 -0.14 3.27
C ALA A 126 -14.77 1.25 2.68
N ASN A 127 -15.90 1.89 3.03
CA ASN A 127 -16.25 3.23 2.59
C ASN A 127 -15.18 4.27 3.00
N LYS A 128 -14.56 4.13 4.17
CA LYS A 128 -13.46 5.01 4.59
C LYS A 128 -12.24 4.86 3.67
N LEU A 129 -11.97 3.68 3.15
CA LEU A 129 -10.89 3.44 2.16
C LEU A 129 -11.28 3.98 0.77
N VAL A 130 -12.54 3.78 0.36
CA VAL A 130 -13.09 4.34 -0.90
C VAL A 130 -12.98 5.86 -0.90
N GLU A 131 -13.39 6.53 0.18
CA GLU A 131 -13.25 7.98 0.32
C GLU A 131 -11.80 8.45 0.18
N VAL A 132 -10.82 7.65 0.61
CA VAL A 132 -9.39 7.95 0.41
C VAL A 132 -9.01 7.80 -1.06
N ALA A 133 -9.49 6.75 -1.75
CA ALA A 133 -9.22 6.55 -3.16
C ALA A 133 -9.83 7.67 -4.02
N GLU A 134 -11.13 7.94 -3.87
CA GLU A 134 -11.88 8.86 -4.73
C GLU A 134 -11.54 10.34 -4.56
N LYS A 135 -11.04 10.75 -3.38
CA LYS A 135 -10.64 12.14 -3.16
C LYS A 135 -9.30 12.51 -3.80
N ASN A 136 -8.54 11.53 -4.30
CA ASN A 136 -7.22 11.74 -4.89
C ASN A 136 -7.25 11.45 -6.39
N ASP A 137 -6.46 12.20 -7.16
CA ASP A 137 -6.17 11.83 -8.55
C ASP A 137 -5.06 10.79 -8.57
N LEU A 138 -5.46 9.51 -8.64
CA LEU A 138 -4.55 8.37 -8.59
C LEU A 138 -3.66 8.24 -9.84
N SER A 139 -3.88 9.02 -10.89
CA SER A 139 -2.94 9.10 -12.02
C SER A 139 -1.69 9.94 -11.71
N VAL A 140 -1.70 10.72 -10.63
CA VAL A 140 -0.57 11.53 -10.19
C VAL A 140 0.23 10.75 -9.12
N PRO A 141 1.52 10.41 -9.34
CA PRO A 141 2.27 9.55 -8.44
C PRO A 141 2.32 10.02 -6.98
N PHE A 142 2.42 11.34 -6.78
CA PHE A 142 2.39 11.93 -5.43
C PHE A 142 1.06 11.69 -4.71
N GLN A 143 -0.06 11.81 -5.44
CA GLN A 143 -1.40 11.60 -4.89
C GLN A 143 -1.68 10.11 -4.70
N PHE A 144 -1.25 9.26 -5.62
CA PHE A 144 -1.29 7.81 -5.47
C PHE A 144 -0.56 7.36 -4.21
N ARG A 145 0.72 7.74 -4.04
CA ARG A 145 1.51 7.42 -2.85
C ARG A 145 0.81 7.87 -1.56
N ARG A 146 0.25 9.09 -1.56
CA ARG A 146 -0.49 9.62 -0.42
C ARG A 146 -1.76 8.81 -0.14
N ALA A 147 -2.51 8.42 -1.16
CA ALA A 147 -3.70 7.58 -1.00
C ALA A 147 -3.31 6.22 -0.41
N LEU A 148 -2.24 5.59 -0.91
CA LEU A 148 -1.73 4.33 -0.41
C LEU A 148 -1.39 4.39 1.08
N VAL A 149 -0.54 5.34 1.51
CA VAL A 149 -0.17 5.49 2.92
C VAL A 149 -1.41 5.71 3.78
N ASN A 150 -2.31 6.62 3.38
CA ASN A 150 -3.53 6.91 4.14
C ASN A 150 -4.50 5.70 4.21
N SER A 151 -4.58 4.89 3.16
CA SER A 151 -5.41 3.68 3.14
C SER A 151 -4.84 2.59 4.03
N LEU A 152 -3.52 2.41 4.04
CA LEU A 152 -2.82 1.51 4.96
C LEU A 152 -3.02 1.95 6.42
N ASP A 153 -2.90 3.24 6.70
CA ASP A 153 -3.18 3.80 8.03
C ASP A 153 -4.63 3.58 8.43
N ALA A 154 -5.57 3.88 7.54
CA ALA A 154 -6.99 3.67 7.81
C ALA A 154 -7.31 2.20 8.09
N TYR A 155 -6.71 1.27 7.35
CA TYR A 155 -6.87 -0.17 7.59
C TYR A 155 -6.20 -0.62 8.90
N ASN A 156 -5.00 -0.11 9.20
CA ASN A 156 -4.32 -0.40 10.46
C ASN A 156 -5.12 0.11 11.66
N GLU A 157 -5.72 1.30 11.57
CA GLU A 157 -6.61 1.83 12.61
C GLU A 157 -7.85 0.96 12.81
N ILE A 158 -8.39 0.34 11.75
CA ILE A 158 -9.48 -0.64 11.88
C ILE A 158 -9.02 -1.85 12.70
N ILE A 159 -7.80 -2.34 12.50
CA ILE A 159 -7.24 -3.45 13.28
C ILE A 159 -7.10 -3.05 14.76
N ILE A 160 -6.46 -1.91 15.03
CA ILE A 160 -6.17 -1.41 16.38
C ILE A 160 -7.46 -1.08 17.15
N SER A 161 -8.39 -0.36 16.53
CA SER A 161 -9.64 0.05 17.19
C SER A 161 -10.55 -1.13 17.55
N ASN A 162 -10.29 -2.31 16.99
CA ASN A 162 -11.00 -3.53 17.31
C ASN A 162 -10.23 -4.42 18.31
N GLY A 163 -9.14 -3.92 18.91
CA GLY A 163 -8.43 -4.56 20.02
C GLY A 163 -7.29 -5.48 19.61
N TYR A 164 -6.82 -5.43 18.36
CA TYR A 164 -5.72 -6.24 17.87
C TYR A 164 -4.43 -5.41 17.83
N GLN A 165 -3.29 -6.10 17.80
CA GLN A 165 -2.01 -5.45 17.53
C GLN A 165 -1.99 -4.90 16.10
N GLY A 166 -1.45 -3.70 15.92
CA GLY A 166 -1.29 -3.09 14.60
C GLY A 166 -0.38 -3.90 13.68
N LEU A 167 -0.44 -3.61 12.39
CA LEU A 167 0.31 -4.29 11.33
C LEU A 167 1.66 -3.62 11.02
N HIS A 168 1.97 -2.48 11.67
CA HIS A 168 3.26 -1.79 11.59
C HIS A 168 3.71 -1.43 10.15
N PHE A 169 2.76 -1.10 9.26
CA PHE A 169 3.05 -0.80 7.85
C PHE A 169 4.13 0.27 7.65
N HIS A 170 4.16 1.31 8.50
CA HIS A 170 5.17 2.37 8.41
C HIS A 170 6.62 1.90 8.60
N THR A 171 6.85 0.84 9.38
CA THR A 171 8.20 0.37 9.72
C THR A 171 8.55 -0.94 9.03
N LEU A 172 7.55 -1.72 8.60
CA LEU A 172 7.75 -2.97 7.87
C LEU A 172 7.84 -2.78 6.36
N LEU A 173 7.05 -1.87 5.79
CA LEU A 173 6.98 -1.65 4.34
C LEU A 173 7.81 -0.43 3.93
N ASN A 174 8.55 -0.57 2.83
CA ASN A 174 9.12 0.56 2.12
C ASN A 174 8.14 0.98 1.02
N ILE A 175 7.76 2.25 1.00
CA ILE A 175 6.93 2.81 -0.08
C ILE A 175 7.77 3.82 -0.86
N THR A 176 7.80 3.64 -2.18
CA THR A 176 8.59 4.49 -3.09
C THR A 176 8.40 5.98 -2.76
N PRO A 177 9.47 6.73 -2.48
CA PRO A 177 9.38 8.14 -2.18
C PRO A 177 9.08 8.97 -3.44
N VAL A 178 8.12 9.88 -3.34
CA VAL A 178 7.82 10.88 -4.38
C VAL A 178 8.28 12.25 -3.88
N VAL A 179 9.37 12.77 -4.47
CA VAL A 179 10.10 13.93 -3.96
C VAL A 179 10.16 15.06 -4.98
N SER A 180 10.27 16.29 -4.51
CA SER A 180 10.59 17.44 -5.38
C SER A 180 12.10 17.57 -5.59
N LYS A 181 12.51 18.21 -6.69
CA LYS A 181 13.92 18.61 -6.92
C LYS A 181 14.50 19.41 -5.75
N ARG A 182 13.67 20.16 -5.01
CA ARG A 182 14.10 20.89 -3.81
C ARG A 182 14.47 19.93 -2.68
N GLN A 183 13.64 18.92 -2.41
CA GLN A 183 13.89 17.94 -1.35
C GLN A 183 15.18 17.16 -1.58
N LEU A 184 15.49 16.81 -2.84
CA LEU A 184 16.75 16.15 -3.20
C LEU A 184 18.01 16.93 -2.79
N ARG A 185 17.92 18.26 -2.69
CA ARG A 185 19.04 19.14 -2.30
C ARG A 185 19.11 19.43 -0.79
N LEU A 186 18.10 19.04 -0.03
CA LEU A 186 18.10 19.20 1.42
C LEU A 186 19.08 18.22 2.06
N SER A 187 19.57 18.53 3.25
CA SER A 187 20.26 17.55 4.07
C SER A 187 19.28 16.48 4.54
N LEU A 188 19.76 15.25 4.75
CA LEU A 188 18.92 14.09 5.05
C LEU A 188 18.01 14.36 6.26
N ASN A 189 18.54 14.94 7.34
CA ASN A 189 17.78 15.25 8.56
C ASN A 189 16.65 16.29 8.39
N GLN A 190 16.59 17.00 7.26
CA GLN A 190 15.50 17.94 6.97
C GLN A 190 14.28 17.25 6.35
N ALA A 191 14.46 16.04 5.80
CA ALA A 191 13.40 15.32 5.09
C ALA A 191 13.17 13.89 5.63
N TYR A 192 14.19 13.28 6.22
CA TYR A 192 14.19 11.89 6.65
C TYR A 192 14.88 11.72 8.00
N GLN A 193 14.50 10.65 8.70
CA GLN A 193 15.13 10.16 9.91
C GLN A 193 15.50 8.69 9.74
N ILE A 194 16.57 8.26 10.41
CA ILE A 194 17.01 6.88 10.44
C ILE A 194 16.54 6.27 11.74
N LYS A 195 15.80 5.18 11.63
CA LYS A 195 15.32 4.41 12.77
C LYS A 195 16.00 3.05 12.78
N HIS A 196 16.50 2.63 13.94
CA HIS A 196 16.86 1.23 14.15
C HIS A 196 15.58 0.40 14.04
N SER A 197 15.55 -0.52 13.09
CA SER A 197 14.35 -1.31 12.82
C SER A 197 14.13 -2.29 13.97
N GLU A 198 12.86 -2.43 14.36
CA GLU A 198 12.43 -3.52 15.25
C GLU A 198 12.49 -4.89 14.55
N TYR A 199 12.74 -4.89 13.23
CA TYR A 199 12.80 -6.03 12.34
C TYR A 199 14.22 -6.27 11.81
N LYS A 200 14.48 -7.52 11.38
CA LYS A 200 15.76 -7.89 10.78
C LYS A 200 15.75 -7.61 9.27
N ASN A 201 16.89 -7.19 8.73
CA ASN A 201 17.06 -7.08 7.29
C ASN A 201 17.02 -8.48 6.65
N ARG A 202 16.14 -8.69 5.65
CA ARG A 202 15.95 -10.01 5.01
C ARG A 202 17.20 -10.54 4.34
N ALA A 203 17.95 -9.67 3.66
CA ALA A 203 19.12 -10.08 2.88
C ALA A 203 20.31 -10.50 3.76
N THR A 204 20.44 -9.91 4.95
CA THR A 204 21.62 -10.10 5.81
C THR A 204 21.33 -10.84 7.12
N GLY A 205 20.07 -10.92 7.54
CA GLY A 205 19.67 -11.44 8.86
C GLY A 205 20.09 -10.57 10.04
N LYS A 206 20.71 -9.41 9.79
CA LYS A 206 21.19 -8.46 10.82
C LYS A 206 20.12 -7.41 11.14
N ASP A 207 20.41 -6.56 12.11
CA ASP A 207 19.58 -5.39 12.42
C ASP A 207 19.38 -4.53 11.17
N GLY A 208 18.11 -4.21 10.86
CA GLY A 208 17.76 -3.30 9.79
C GLY A 208 17.82 -1.84 10.25
N PHE A 209 18.07 -0.93 9.32
CA PHE A 209 17.92 0.51 9.54
C PHE A 209 16.89 1.03 8.54
N ALA A 210 15.80 1.61 9.02
CA ALA A 210 14.76 2.16 8.16
C ALA A 210 15.01 3.65 7.94
N LEU A 211 14.95 4.10 6.69
CA LEU A 211 14.90 5.50 6.34
C LEU A 211 13.43 5.94 6.29
N ILE A 212 13.03 6.73 7.26
CA ILE A 212 11.65 7.14 7.48
C ILE A 212 11.48 8.59 7.03
N ALA A 213 10.46 8.87 6.22
CA ALA A 213 10.13 10.23 5.83
C ALA A 213 9.52 11.01 7.01
N ILE A 214 10.00 12.23 7.27
CA ILE A 214 9.55 13.03 8.44
C ILE A 214 8.10 13.51 8.26
N ASN A 215 7.66 13.72 7.02
CA ASN A 215 6.35 14.30 6.71
C ASN A 215 5.16 13.36 6.98
N ASP A 216 5.34 12.05 6.79
CA ASP A 216 4.27 11.07 6.92
C ASP A 216 4.67 9.82 7.73
N GLY A 217 5.90 9.75 8.23
CA GLY A 217 6.34 8.64 9.09
C GLY A 217 6.51 7.31 8.37
N GLN A 218 6.36 7.27 7.05
CA GLN A 218 6.49 6.05 6.26
C GLN A 218 7.96 5.73 5.95
N SER A 219 8.36 4.47 6.11
CA SER A 219 9.64 3.99 5.59
C SER A 219 9.66 4.03 4.07
N VAL A 220 10.76 4.55 3.52
CA VAL A 220 10.98 4.64 2.07
C VAL A 220 12.09 3.72 1.60
N ALA A 221 12.93 3.24 2.53
CA ALA A 221 14.02 2.32 2.24
C ALA A 221 14.52 1.65 3.52
N THR A 222 15.09 0.46 3.35
CA THR A 222 15.96 -0.15 4.35
C THR A 222 17.41 0.10 3.94
N LEU A 223 18.16 0.80 4.80
CA LEU A 223 19.55 1.15 4.56
C LEU A 223 20.47 -0.04 4.82
N ASN A 224 21.45 -0.22 3.94
CA ASN A 224 22.45 -1.28 4.06
C ASN A 224 23.66 -0.77 4.87
N LEU A 225 23.41 -0.43 6.14
CA LEU A 225 24.46 0.02 7.06
C LEU A 225 25.07 -1.17 7.80
N ASP A 226 26.39 -1.17 7.98
CA ASP A 226 27.06 -2.12 8.86
C ASP A 226 26.82 -1.72 10.32
N PRO A 227 26.04 -2.49 11.10
CA PRO A 227 25.67 -2.10 12.47
C PRO A 227 26.88 -1.82 13.38
N SER A 228 28.04 -2.43 13.10
CA SER A 228 29.27 -2.22 13.87
C SER A 228 29.92 -0.85 13.64
N LYS A 229 29.54 -0.15 12.56
CA LYS A 229 30.07 1.17 12.17
C LYS A 229 29.12 2.32 12.48
N VAL A 230 27.91 2.03 12.96
CA VAL A 230 26.87 3.03 13.23
C VAL A 230 27.08 3.63 14.62
N THR A 231 27.95 4.63 14.72
CA THR A 231 28.22 5.41 15.95
C THR A 231 27.43 6.74 15.97
N PRO A 232 27.36 7.46 17.11
CA PRO A 232 26.79 8.82 17.15
C PRO A 232 27.44 9.79 16.15
N GLU A 233 28.75 9.68 15.95
CA GLU A 233 29.51 10.50 14.98
C GLU A 233 29.14 10.14 13.54
N PHE A 234 28.96 8.85 13.26
CA PHE A 234 28.44 8.39 11.97
C PHE A 234 27.08 9.02 11.68
N TYR A 235 26.12 8.95 12.60
CA TYR A 235 24.81 9.58 12.40
C TYR A 235 24.93 11.08 12.18
N LYS A 236 25.74 11.77 12.99
CA LYS A 236 25.93 13.22 12.85
C LYS A 236 26.43 13.60 11.45
N ALA A 237 27.37 12.83 10.89
CA ALA A 237 27.88 13.05 9.55
C ALA A 237 26.87 12.66 8.47
N PHE A 238 26.33 11.44 8.56
CA PHE A 238 25.41 10.88 7.56
C PHE A 238 24.14 11.72 7.40
N TYR A 239 23.63 12.30 8.49
CA TYR A 239 22.48 13.20 8.45
C TYR A 239 22.71 14.52 7.70
N GLN A 240 23.98 14.92 7.46
CA GLN A 240 24.31 16.13 6.71
C GLN A 240 24.40 15.89 5.20
N TYR A 241 24.45 14.64 4.74
CA TYR A 241 24.45 14.33 3.31
C TYR A 241 23.16 14.79 2.65
N LYS A 242 23.25 15.13 1.36
CA LYS A 242 22.05 15.48 0.61
C LYS A 242 21.19 14.24 0.42
N VAL A 243 19.88 14.42 0.39
CA VAL A 243 18.93 13.35 0.11
C VAL A 243 19.30 12.61 -1.18
N GLN A 244 19.65 13.33 -2.24
CA GLN A 244 20.05 12.73 -3.52
C GLN A 244 21.28 11.82 -3.38
N GLU A 245 22.32 12.27 -2.68
CA GLU A 245 23.56 11.51 -2.48
C GLU A 245 23.26 10.19 -1.76
N VAL A 246 22.43 10.24 -0.71
CA VAL A 246 22.01 9.05 0.03
C VAL A 246 21.16 8.11 -0.84
N PHE A 247 20.24 8.65 -1.63
CA PHE A 247 19.40 7.84 -2.52
C PHE A 247 20.23 7.12 -3.57
N ASP A 248 21.17 7.82 -4.20
CA ASP A 248 22.06 7.26 -5.23
C ASP A 248 23.00 6.20 -4.62
N GLU A 249 23.63 6.48 -3.47
CA GLU A 249 24.55 5.54 -2.79
C GLU A 249 23.86 4.27 -2.29
N GLN A 250 22.62 4.37 -1.83
CA GLN A 250 21.86 3.25 -1.28
C GLN A 250 20.99 2.54 -2.33
N GLY A 251 20.99 3.02 -3.58
CA GLY A 251 20.16 2.44 -4.66
C GLY A 251 18.66 2.62 -4.42
N ILE A 252 18.24 3.69 -3.76
CA ILE A 252 16.84 3.95 -3.43
C ILE A 252 16.15 4.52 -4.67
N LYS A 253 15.25 3.74 -5.28
CA LYS A 253 14.37 4.24 -6.36
C LYS A 253 13.45 5.33 -5.80
N TYR A 254 13.30 6.43 -6.54
CA TYR A 254 12.40 7.53 -6.19
C TYR A 254 11.76 8.13 -7.44
N LEU A 255 10.68 8.88 -7.23
CA LEU A 255 9.95 9.58 -8.28
C LEU A 255 10.01 11.09 -8.06
N ILE A 256 9.92 11.87 -9.13
CA ILE A 256 9.87 13.33 -9.07
C ILE A 256 8.44 13.83 -9.23
N ARG A 257 8.03 14.74 -8.36
CA ARG A 257 6.80 15.55 -8.54
C ARG A 257 7.09 16.94 -9.10
#